data_AF-A0A3R9HR89-F1
#
_entry.id   AF-A0A3R9HR89-F1
#
_cell.length_a   1.000
_cell.length_b   1.000
_cell.length_c   1.000
_cell.angle_alpha   90.00
_cell.angle_beta   90.00
_cell.angle_gamma   90.00
#
_symmetry.space_group_name_H-M   'P 1'
#
loop_
_entity.id
_entity.type
_entity.pdbx_description
1 polymer ?
#
loop_
_entity_poly.entity_id
_entity_poly.type
_entity_poly.pdbx_seq_one_letter_code
_entity_poly.pdbx_strand_id
1 'polypeptide(L)'
;MFPMIAKTIMTEEAYRRFAWTNFWYKKNGIFSLILPEIVVLICSAICFFIGEPLPGIAFLVTVAVLPFLYYLSMNRHIKKFYRGNPLWHDIEQEFSFYETDFRVVNRNNNARFDYQDIVAIIDKPETFYIMVGRSMGLILDKADCQPELIDFLLKLKENRSL
;
A
#
# COMPACT_ATOMS: atom_id res chain seq x y z
N MET A 1 7.87 -0.61 -28.43
CA MET A 1 8.54 -1.84 -28.88
C MET A 1 8.50 -2.81 -27.72
N PHE A 2 7.94 -4.00 -27.90
CA PHE A 2 7.91 -5.03 -26.85
C PHE A 2 9.11 -5.98 -27.01
N PRO A 3 9.65 -6.56 -25.92
CA PRO A 3 9.25 -6.32 -24.55
C PRO A 3 9.82 -5.00 -24.00
N MET A 4 9.04 -4.32 -23.16
CA MET A 4 9.53 -3.21 -22.35
C MET A 4 10.00 -3.77 -21.02
N ILE A 5 11.24 -3.43 -20.63
CA ILE A 5 11.89 -4.02 -19.46
C ILE A 5 12.17 -2.93 -18.43
N ALA A 6 11.94 -3.25 -17.16
CA ALA A 6 12.31 -2.40 -16.04
C ALA A 6 12.83 -3.24 -14.88
N LYS A 7 13.75 -2.69 -14.09
CA LYS A 7 14.33 -3.36 -12.92
C LYS A 7 14.11 -2.49 -11.70
N THR A 8 13.77 -3.10 -10.58
CA THR A 8 13.58 -2.39 -9.32
C THR A 8 13.97 -3.29 -8.17
N ILE A 9 14.34 -2.67 -7.06
CA ILE A 9 14.77 -3.37 -5.85
C ILE A 9 13.73 -3.16 -4.76
N MET A 10 13.18 -4.26 -4.26
CA MET A 10 12.23 -4.21 -3.15
C MET A 10 12.98 -4.06 -1.81
N THR A 11 13.38 -2.83 -1.50
CA THR A 11 13.97 -2.45 -0.21
C THR A 11 12.93 -2.37 0.91
N GLU A 12 13.37 -2.36 2.18
CA GLU A 12 12.48 -2.17 3.36
C GLU A 12 11.66 -0.88 3.23
N GLU A 13 12.27 0.19 2.71
CA GLU A 13 11.61 1.48 2.54
C GLU A 13 10.59 1.48 1.42
N ALA A 14 10.92 0.87 0.28
CA ALA A 14 9.98 0.68 -0.83
C ALA A 14 8.77 -0.13 -0.38
N TYR A 15 8.99 -1.23 0.34
CA TYR A 15 7.93 -2.05 0.92
C TYR A 15 7.07 -1.27 1.94
N ARG A 16 7.69 -0.48 2.81
CA ARG A 16 6.97 0.38 3.77
C ARG A 16 6.08 1.40 3.05
N ARG A 17 6.59 2.09 2.02
CA ARG A 17 5.81 3.05 1.22
C ARG A 17 4.63 2.38 0.52
N PHE A 18 4.87 1.20 -0.05
CA PHE A 18 3.82 0.38 -0.65
C PHE A 18 2.76 -0.04 0.37
N ALA A 19 3.14 -0.57 1.53
CA ALA A 19 2.21 -1.04 2.55
C ALA A 19 1.29 0.08 3.05
N TRP A 20 1.83 1.28 3.27
CA TRP A 20 1.03 2.46 3.60
C TRP A 20 0.10 2.87 2.45
N THR A 21 0.59 2.88 1.21
CA THR A 21 -0.23 3.24 0.04
C THR A 21 -1.38 2.26 -0.15
N ASN A 22 -1.11 0.95 -0.03
CA ASN A 22 -2.12 -0.10 -0.09
C ASN A 22 -3.13 -0.01 1.06
N PHE A 23 -2.69 0.35 2.26
CA PHE A 23 -3.56 0.60 3.41
C PHE A 23 -4.57 1.72 3.12
N TRP A 24 -4.11 2.85 2.59
CA TRP A 24 -4.98 3.97 2.22
C TRP A 24 -5.87 3.66 1.01
N TYR A 25 -5.37 2.87 0.07
CA TYR A 25 -6.12 2.43 -1.10
C TYR A 25 -7.30 1.52 -0.72
N LYS A 26 -7.06 0.58 0.22
CA LYS A 26 -8.13 -0.28 0.73
C LYS A 26 -9.03 0.54 1.66
N LYS A 27 -10.23 0.88 1.21
CA LYS A 27 -11.24 1.61 2.00
C LYS A 27 -11.44 1.04 3.42
N ASN A 28 -11.28 -0.27 3.60
CA ASN A 28 -11.37 -0.96 4.89
C ASN A 28 -10.31 -0.50 5.92
N GLY A 29 -9.13 -0.06 5.47
CA GLY A 29 -8.08 0.47 6.36
C GLY A 29 -8.46 1.81 6.99
N ILE A 30 -9.18 2.66 6.25
CA ILE A 30 -9.69 3.93 6.79
C ILE A 30 -10.78 3.66 7.85
N PHE A 31 -11.67 2.70 7.59
CA PHE A 31 -12.71 2.33 8.55
C PHE A 31 -12.16 1.82 9.87
N SER A 32 -11.06 1.06 9.86
CA SER A 32 -10.42 0.58 11.10
C SER A 32 -9.76 1.69 11.92
N LEU A 33 -9.45 2.83 11.30
CA LEU A 33 -8.97 4.04 11.99
C LEU A 33 -10.12 4.89 12.54
N ILE A 34 -11.16 5.14 11.74
CA ILE A 34 -12.21 6.11 12.10
C ILE A 34 -13.21 5.53 13.11
N LEU A 35 -13.59 4.26 12.97
CA LEU A 35 -14.65 3.67 13.79
C LEU A 35 -14.32 3.69 15.30
N PRO A 36 -13.11 3.31 15.76
CA PRO A 36 -12.74 3.42 17.17
C PRO A 36 -12.80 4.86 17.69
N GLU A 37 -12.37 5.83 16.89
CA GLU A 37 -12.38 7.26 17.28
C GLU A 37 -13.80 7.76 17.53
N ILE A 38 -14.74 7.40 16.66
CA ILE A 38 -16.16 7.74 16.83
C ILE A 38 -16.70 7.15 18.14
N VAL A 39 -16.38 5.90 18.44
CA VAL A 39 -16.81 5.24 19.69
C VAL A 39 -16.27 5.97 20.92
N VAL A 40 -14.98 6.32 20.91
CA VAL A 40 -14.35 7.06 22.02
C VAL A 40 -14.96 8.45 22.21
N LEU A 41 -15.27 9.15 21.11
CA LEU A 41 -15.95 10.45 21.16
C LEU A 41 -17.37 10.34 21.75
N ILE A 42 -18.12 9.29 21.39
CA ILE A 42 -19.44 9.04 21.98
C ILE A 42 -19.32 8.76 23.49
N CYS A 43 -18.35 7.94 23.91
CA CYS A 43 -18.09 7.71 25.34
C CYS A 43 -17.75 9.01 26.08
N SER A 44 -16.92 9.87 25.48
CA SER A 44 -16.59 11.19 26.04
C SER A 44 -17.84 12.06 26.23
N ALA A 45 -18.70 12.15 25.21
CA ALA A 45 -19.94 12.92 25.27
C ALA A 45 -20.90 12.42 26.36
N ILE A 46 -21.02 11.09 26.51
CA ILE A 46 -21.83 10.47 27.57
C ILE A 46 -21.28 10.84 28.95
N CYS A 47 -19.95 10.81 29.16
CA CYS A 47 -19.35 11.21 30.43
C CYS A 47 -19.65 12.66 30.79
N PHE A 48 -19.54 13.59 29.83
CA PHE A 48 -19.91 14.99 30.05
C PHE A 48 -21.41 15.16 30.34
N PHE A 49 -22.28 14.40 29.69
CA PHE A 49 -23.72 14.45 29.92
C PHE A 49 -24.12 13.96 31.32
N ILE A 50 -23.44 12.93 31.85
CA ILE A 50 -23.67 12.39 33.20
C ILE A 50 -23.04 13.28 34.29
N GLY A 51 -22.26 14.31 33.91
CA GLY A 51 -21.62 15.23 34.85
C GLY A 51 -20.27 14.74 35.39
N GLU A 52 -19.63 13.80 34.70
CA GLU A 52 -18.32 13.24 35.05
C GLU A 52 -17.23 13.76 34.09
N PRO A 53 -16.67 14.97 34.32
CA PRO A 53 -15.78 15.62 33.38
C PRO A 53 -14.40 14.96 33.28
N LEU A 54 -13.89 14.34 34.36
CA LEU A 54 -12.58 13.70 34.37
C LEU A 54 -12.46 12.55 33.36
N PRO A 55 -13.34 11.53 33.35
CA PRO A 55 -13.31 10.49 32.33
C PRO A 55 -13.61 11.03 30.93
N GLY A 56 -14.47 12.05 30.81
CA GLY A 56 -14.76 12.73 29.54
C GLY A 56 -13.50 13.31 28.89
N ILE A 57 -12.69 14.04 29.68
CA ILE A 57 -11.39 14.59 29.24
C ILE A 57 -10.40 13.48 28.90
N ALA A 58 -10.33 12.42 29.71
CA ALA A 58 -9.45 11.27 29.43
C ALA A 58 -9.76 10.60 28.09
N PHE A 59 -11.04 10.44 27.75
CA PHE A 59 -11.45 9.94 26.43
C PHE A 59 -11.05 10.91 25.30
N LEU A 60 -11.19 12.23 25.47
CA LEU A 60 -10.72 13.19 24.46
C LEU A 60 -9.21 13.11 24.22
N VAL A 61 -8.41 12.96 25.28
CA VAL A 61 -6.96 12.76 25.14
C VAL A 61 -6.68 11.47 24.36
N THR A 62 -7.47 10.42 24.61
CA THR A 62 -7.32 9.13 23.93
C THR A 62 -7.52 9.24 22.41
N VAL A 63 -8.45 10.11 21.95
CA VAL A 63 -8.67 10.39 20.52
C VAL A 63 -7.42 10.95 19.83
N ALA A 64 -6.62 11.75 20.54
CA ALA A 64 -5.37 12.26 19.99
C ALA A 64 -4.24 11.21 20.00
N VAL A 65 -4.25 10.31 20.99
CA VAL A 65 -3.18 9.32 21.21
C VAL A 65 -3.35 8.07 20.33
N LEU A 66 -4.59 7.63 20.09
CA LEU A 66 -4.88 6.40 19.35
C LEU A 66 -4.31 6.39 17.92
N PRO A 67 -4.44 7.44 17.08
CA PRO A 67 -3.88 7.45 15.73
C PRO A 67 -2.36 7.31 15.74
N PHE A 68 -1.71 7.93 16.73
CA PHE A 68 -0.26 7.85 16.90
C PHE A 68 0.18 6.43 17.31
N LEU A 69 -0.52 5.80 18.26
CA LEU A 69 -0.25 4.42 18.64
C LEU A 69 -0.48 3.45 17.48
N TYR A 70 -1.53 3.67 16.69
CA TYR A 70 -1.80 2.88 15.49
C TYR A 70 -0.67 3.00 14.47
N TYR A 71 -0.21 4.23 14.18
CA TYR A 71 0.91 4.47 13.29
C TYR A 71 2.18 3.74 13.74
N LEU A 72 2.51 3.83 15.03
CA LEU A 72 3.67 3.13 15.61
C LEU A 72 3.53 1.61 15.50
N SER A 73 2.36 1.08 15.84
CA SER A 73 2.05 -0.35 15.76
C SER A 73 2.20 -0.86 14.33
N MET A 74 1.57 -0.19 13.37
CA MET A 74 1.60 -0.59 11.97
C MET A 74 3.01 -0.57 11.39
N ASN A 75 3.80 0.47 11.69
CA ASN A 75 5.21 0.51 11.27
C ASN A 75 6.04 -0.63 11.88
N ARG A 76 5.81 -0.98 13.15
CA ARG A 76 6.47 -2.13 13.78
C ARG A 76 6.08 -3.44 13.10
N HIS A 77 4.78 -3.63 12.79
CA HIS A 77 4.29 -4.81 12.10
C HIS A 77 4.87 -4.95 10.69
N ILE A 78 4.88 -3.87 9.90
CA ILE A 78 5.48 -3.84 8.55
C ILE A 78 6.96 -4.23 8.61
N LYS A 79 7.73 -3.60 9.51
CA LYS A 79 9.16 -3.92 9.68
C LYS A 79 9.37 -5.37 10.10
N LYS A 80 8.58 -5.86 11.06
CA LYS A 80 8.67 -7.25 11.53
C LYS A 80 8.33 -8.24 10.42
N PHE A 81 7.32 -7.95 9.59
CA PHE A 81 6.92 -8.81 8.48
C PHE A 81 8.00 -8.88 7.39
N TYR A 82 8.54 -7.72 6.99
CA TYR A 82 9.63 -7.66 6.02
C TYR A 82 10.87 -8.41 6.54
N ARG A 83 11.34 -8.05 7.74
CA ARG A 83 12.54 -8.64 8.36
C ARG A 83 12.39 -10.13 8.71
N GLY A 84 11.16 -10.56 8.95
CA GLY A 84 10.83 -11.95 9.29
C GLY A 84 10.82 -12.88 8.08
N ASN A 85 10.88 -12.35 6.86
CA ASN A 85 10.90 -13.17 5.64
C ASN A 85 12.17 -12.91 4.83
N PRO A 86 13.22 -13.74 5.01
CA PRO A 86 14.50 -13.58 4.32
C PRO A 86 14.36 -13.58 2.79
N LEU A 87 13.31 -14.20 2.26
CA LEU A 87 13.07 -14.22 0.83
C LEU A 87 12.86 -12.81 0.29
N TRP A 88 12.28 -11.89 1.07
CA TRP A 88 11.83 -10.55 0.68
C TRP A 88 12.89 -9.46 0.81
N HIS A 89 14.04 -9.77 1.40
CA HIS A 89 15.11 -8.81 1.60
C HIS A 89 15.81 -8.47 0.29
N ASP A 90 15.76 -7.18 -0.05
CA ASP A 90 16.45 -6.55 -1.19
C ASP A 90 16.32 -7.38 -2.47
N ILE A 91 15.10 -7.85 -2.75
CA ILE A 91 14.83 -8.62 -3.96
C ILE A 91 14.91 -7.68 -5.15
N GLU A 92 15.84 -7.94 -6.06
CA GLU A 92 15.79 -7.42 -7.42
C GLU A 92 14.66 -8.10 -8.20
N GLN A 93 13.78 -7.28 -8.76
CA GLN A 93 12.66 -7.71 -9.59
C GLN A 93 12.84 -7.13 -10.99
N GLU A 94 12.86 -8.02 -11.98
CA GLU A 94 12.85 -7.67 -13.39
C GLU A 94 11.44 -7.83 -13.94
N PHE A 95 10.91 -6.73 -14.46
CA PHE A 95 9.62 -6.66 -15.11
C PHE A 95 9.82 -6.72 -16.61
N SER A 96 9.15 -7.66 -17.27
CA SER A 96 9.10 -7.75 -18.72
C SER A 96 7.64 -7.63 -19.17
N PHE A 97 7.30 -6.52 -19.80
CA PHE A 97 5.97 -6.28 -20.35
C PHE A 97 5.93 -6.73 -21.81
N TYR A 98 4.94 -7.54 -22.17
CA TYR A 98 4.66 -8.02 -23.53
C TYR A 98 3.32 -7.48 -24.02
N GLU A 99 2.90 -7.87 -25.22
CA GLU A 99 1.66 -7.39 -25.84
C GLU A 99 0.40 -7.77 -25.05
N THR A 100 0.35 -8.99 -24.49
CA THR A 100 -0.85 -9.54 -23.82
C THR A 100 -0.70 -9.71 -22.31
N ASP A 101 0.54 -9.84 -21.84
CA ASP A 101 0.85 -10.16 -20.46
C ASP A 101 2.13 -9.47 -20.01
N PHE A 102 2.44 -9.61 -18.72
CA PHE A 102 3.74 -9.22 -18.19
C PHE A 102 4.28 -10.28 -17.24
N ARG A 103 5.61 -10.30 -17.12
CA ARG A 103 6.34 -11.22 -16.27
C ARG A 103 7.13 -10.45 -15.23
N VAL A 104 7.19 -11.02 -14.04
CA VAL A 104 8.02 -10.55 -12.93
C VAL A 104 8.93 -11.69 -12.52
N VAL A 105 10.21 -11.51 -12.78
CA VAL A 105 11.25 -12.47 -12.42
C VAL A 105 12.06 -11.91 -11.28
N ASN A 106 12.31 -12.74 -10.28
CA ASN A 106 13.26 -12.44 -9.23
C ASN A 106 14.06 -13.71 -8.87
N ARG A 107 15.03 -13.59 -7.96
CA ARG A 107 15.88 -14.72 -7.54
C ARG A 107 15.10 -15.93 -7.00
N ASN A 108 13.87 -15.74 -6.53
CA ASN A 108 13.07 -16.75 -5.82
C ASN A 108 11.84 -17.23 -6.61
N ASN A 109 11.41 -16.49 -7.65
CA ASN A 109 10.14 -16.68 -8.30
C ASN A 109 10.15 -16.14 -9.74
N ASN A 110 9.38 -16.80 -10.61
CA ASN A 110 9.05 -16.32 -11.94
C ASN A 110 7.54 -16.36 -12.10
N ALA A 111 6.91 -15.19 -12.06
CA ALA A 111 5.47 -15.05 -12.15
C ALA A 111 5.07 -14.40 -13.47
N ARG A 112 4.00 -14.93 -14.08
CA ARG A 112 3.32 -14.35 -15.25
C ARG A 112 1.95 -13.88 -14.83
N PHE A 113 1.56 -12.71 -15.32
CA PHE A 113 0.27 -12.09 -15.03
C PHE A 113 -0.34 -11.58 -16.31
N ASP A 114 -1.63 -11.87 -16.51
CA ASP A 114 -2.37 -11.27 -17.60
C ASP A 114 -2.76 -9.83 -17.22
N TYR A 115 -2.87 -8.95 -18.21
CA TYR A 115 -3.32 -7.58 -17.94
C TYR A 115 -4.73 -7.54 -17.34
N GLN A 116 -5.55 -8.57 -17.55
CA GLN A 116 -6.89 -8.66 -16.96
C GLN A 116 -6.86 -8.86 -15.43
N ASP A 117 -5.76 -9.39 -14.88
CA ASP A 117 -5.60 -9.62 -13.43
C ASP A 117 -5.25 -8.33 -12.66
N ILE A 118 -4.89 -7.26 -13.37
CA ILE A 118 -4.59 -5.97 -12.77
C ILE A 118 -5.90 -5.32 -12.33
N VAL A 119 -6.08 -5.20 -11.02
CA VAL A 119 -7.24 -4.55 -10.40
C VAL A 119 -7.09 -3.05 -10.41
N ALA A 120 -5.87 -2.53 -10.21
CA ALA A 120 -5.60 -1.10 -10.23
C ALA A 120 -4.12 -0.81 -10.44
N ILE A 121 -3.84 0.40 -10.94
CA ILE A 121 -2.48 0.94 -11.00
C ILE A 121 -2.50 2.25 -10.20
N ILE A 122 -1.81 2.26 -9.06
CA ILE A 122 -1.68 3.44 -8.22
C ILE A 122 -0.44 4.20 -8.68
N ASP A 123 -0.68 5.40 -9.17
CA ASP A 123 0.34 6.29 -9.69
C ASP A 123 0.80 7.28 -8.61
N LYS A 124 2.07 7.18 -8.20
CA LYS A 124 2.74 8.13 -7.30
C LYS A 124 3.88 8.83 -8.04
N PRO A 125 4.38 9.99 -7.56
CA PRO A 125 5.40 10.76 -8.26
C PRO A 125 6.63 9.94 -8.70
N GLU A 126 7.15 9.08 -7.82
CA GLU A 126 8.39 8.31 -8.06
C GLU A 126 8.15 6.85 -8.45
N THR A 127 6.96 6.31 -8.18
CA THR A 127 6.73 4.86 -8.21
C THR A 127 5.34 4.55 -8.73
N PHE A 128 5.21 3.48 -9.51
CA PHE A 128 3.94 2.84 -9.81
C PHE A 128 3.73 1.64 -8.88
N TYR A 129 2.52 1.49 -8.35
CA TYR A 129 2.09 0.26 -7.68
C TYR A 129 1.05 -0.45 -8.53
N ILE A 130 1.42 -1.60 -9.08
CA ILE A 130 0.54 -2.43 -9.91
C ILE A 130 -0.14 -3.44 -8.99
N MET A 131 -1.44 -3.25 -8.75
CA MET A 131 -2.25 -4.12 -7.91
C MET A 131 -2.78 -5.27 -8.74
N VAL A 132 -2.29 -6.48 -8.47
CA VAL A 132 -2.70 -7.72 -9.14
C VAL A 132 -3.56 -8.53 -8.19
N GLY A 133 -4.80 -8.81 -8.59
CA GLY A 133 -5.79 -9.39 -7.70
C GLY A 133 -6.05 -8.54 -6.43
N ARG A 134 -6.53 -9.18 -5.35
CA ARG A 134 -6.97 -8.47 -4.12
C ARG A 134 -5.88 -8.27 -3.06
N SER A 135 -4.78 -9.01 -3.14
CA SER A 135 -3.79 -9.10 -2.07
C SER A 135 -2.36 -8.79 -2.50
N MET A 136 -2.07 -8.73 -3.79
CA MET A 136 -0.72 -8.56 -4.28
C MET A 136 -0.57 -7.19 -4.96
N GLY A 137 0.51 -6.50 -4.61
CA GLY A 137 0.92 -5.31 -5.32
C GLY A 137 2.39 -5.40 -5.65
N LEU A 138 2.72 -4.96 -6.85
CA LEU A 138 4.05 -4.95 -7.40
C LEU A 138 4.55 -3.51 -7.41
N ILE A 139 5.79 -3.32 -6.98
CA ILE A 139 6.43 -2.02 -6.88
C ILE A 139 7.26 -1.83 -8.14
N LEU A 140 7.12 -0.70 -8.82
CA LEU A 140 7.88 -0.37 -10.00
C LEU A 140 8.32 1.10 -9.94
N ASP A 141 9.62 1.33 -9.76
CA ASP A 141 10.16 2.69 -9.71
C ASP A 141 10.21 3.31 -11.11
N LYS A 142 9.74 4.54 -11.23
CA LYS A 142 9.66 5.25 -12.51
C LYS A 142 11.02 5.66 -13.06
N ALA A 143 11.99 5.85 -12.16
CA ALA A 143 13.36 6.17 -12.54
C ALA A 143 14.00 5.08 -13.42
N ASP A 144 13.60 3.83 -13.21
CA ASP A 144 14.10 2.66 -13.94
C ASP A 144 13.21 2.27 -15.12
N CYS A 145 12.17 3.06 -15.41
CA CYS A 145 11.25 2.84 -16.51
C CYS A 145 11.65 3.66 -17.75
N GLN A 146 11.59 3.03 -18.92
CA GLN A 146 11.66 3.75 -20.18
C GLN A 146 10.40 4.63 -20.37
N PRO A 147 10.49 5.79 -21.04
CA PRO A 147 9.34 6.67 -21.27
C PRO A 147 8.14 5.94 -21.90
N GLU A 148 8.40 5.03 -22.84
CA GLU A 148 7.38 4.22 -23.50
C GLU A 148 6.62 3.32 -22.53
N LEU A 149 7.30 2.80 -21.50
CA LEU A 149 6.70 1.97 -20.46
C LEU A 149 5.81 2.80 -19.53
N ILE A 150 6.24 4.02 -19.20
CA ILE A 150 5.45 4.95 -18.39
C ILE A 150 4.14 5.27 -19.12
N ASP A 151 4.22 5.66 -20.40
CA ASP A 151 3.04 5.94 -21.22
C ASP A 151 2.12 4.72 -21.36
N PHE A 152 2.71 3.53 -21.53
CA PHE A 152 1.95 2.28 -21.58
C PHE A 152 1.17 2.05 -20.28
N LEU A 153 1.82 2.17 -19.12
CA LEU A 153 1.17 1.97 -17.82
C LEU A 153 0.09 3.02 -17.53
N LEU A 154 0.29 4.26 -17.96
CA LEU A 154 -0.73 5.32 -17.85
C LEU A 154 -1.96 5.02 -18.70
N LYS A 155 -1.80 4.62 -19.97
CA LYS A 155 -2.92 4.17 -20.82
C LYS A 155 -3.63 2.96 -20.23
N LEU A 156 -2.86 2.01 -19.70
CA LEU A 156 -3.40 0.80 -19.09
C LEU A 156 -4.19 1.10 -17.81
N LYS A 157 -3.81 2.14 -17.06
CA LYS A 157 -4.55 2.67 -15.91
C LYS A 157 -5.85 3.33 -16.35
N GLU A 158 -5.82 4.19 -17.37
CA GLU A 158 -7.00 4.92 -17.89
C GLU A 158 -8.10 3.95 -18.34
N ASN A 159 -7.74 2.92 -19.10
CA ASN A 159 -8.68 1.90 -19.60
C ASN A 159 -9.41 1.12 -18.49
N ARG A 160 -8.91 1.15 -17.25
CA ARG A 160 -9.52 0.46 -16.09
C ARG A 160 -10.17 1.41 -15.08
N SER A 161 -10.13 2.71 -15.32
CA SER A 161 -10.78 3.71 -14.48
C SER A 161 -12.23 4.02 -14.89
N LEU A 162 -12.76 3.27 -15.86
CA LEU A 162 -14.17 3.23 -16.30
C LEU A 162 -14.90 2.07 -15.61
#